data_AF-A0A7W0CUC7-F1
#
_entry.id   AF-A0A7W0CUC7-F1
#
_cell.length_a   1.000
_cell.length_b   1.000
_cell.length_c   1.000
_cell.angle_alpha   90.00
_cell.angle_beta   90.00
_cell.angle_gamma   90.00
#
_symmetry.space_group_name_H-M   'P 1'
#
loop_
_entity.id
_entity.type
_entity.pdbx_description
1 polymer ?
#
loop_
_entity_poly.entity_id
_entity_poly.type
_entity_poly.pdbx_seq_one_letter_code
_entity_poly.pdbx_strand_id
1 'polypeptide(L)'
;MAGAIIRSVALTGSDQTVRAASSVYRGITVRETGAGAATIRLFDHASAASGVLLETIALAQGESLSLAYPAGVWAENGIYADITGSVEGSVRYG
;
A
#
# COMPACT_ATOMS: atom_id res chain seq x y z
N MET A 1 1.57 13.26 24.34
CA MET A 1 1.63 11.99 23.59
C MET A 1 2.69 12.12 22.52
N ALA A 2 3.74 11.29 22.53
CA ALA A 2 4.63 11.22 21.39
C ALA A 2 3.83 10.62 20.22
N GLY A 3 3.75 11.33 19.08
CA GLY A 3 3.07 10.81 17.90
C GLY A 3 3.74 9.53 17.43
N ALA A 4 2.96 8.51 17.04
CA ALA A 4 3.50 7.28 16.47
C ALA A 4 4.33 7.63 15.22
N ILE A 5 5.56 7.09 15.13
CA ILE A 5 6.44 7.33 13.99
C ILE A 5 5.89 6.58 12.79
N ILE A 6 5.59 7.31 11.72
CA ILE A 6 5.17 6.73 10.44
C ILE A 6 6.41 6.37 9.61
N ARG A 7 6.45 5.15 9.11
CA ARG A 7 7.46 4.63 8.18
C ARG A 7 6.86 4.52 6.79
N SER A 8 7.71 4.63 5.77
CA SER A 8 7.34 4.43 4.37
C SER A 8 8.16 3.29 3.76
N VAL A 9 7.51 2.50 2.90
CA VAL A 9 8.17 1.48 2.07
C VAL A 9 7.80 1.75 0.62
N ALA A 10 8.82 1.82 -0.24
CA ALA A 10 8.65 2.11 -1.66
C ALA A 10 7.90 0.97 -2.37
N LEU A 11 7.05 1.33 -3.34
CA LEU A 11 6.49 0.37 -4.28
C LEU A 11 7.44 0.14 -5.45
N THR A 12 7.63 -1.12 -5.82
CA THR A 12 8.57 -1.53 -6.88
C THR A 12 7.89 -1.83 -8.21
N GLY A 13 6.58 -1.63 -8.32
CA GLY A 13 5.79 -2.00 -9.51
C GLY A 13 5.54 -3.50 -9.64
N SER A 14 5.78 -4.28 -8.59
CA SER A 14 5.49 -5.71 -8.51
C SER A 14 4.95 -6.07 -7.13
N ASP A 15 4.29 -7.22 -7.02
CA ASP A 15 3.77 -7.70 -5.74
C ASP A 15 4.89 -7.80 -4.71
N GLN A 16 4.62 -7.35 -3.49
CA GLN A 16 5.63 -7.32 -2.45
C GLN A 16 5.05 -7.26 -1.05
N THR A 17 5.85 -7.75 -0.12
CA THR A 17 5.62 -7.51 1.31
C THR A 17 6.01 -6.08 1.65
N VAL A 18 5.05 -5.29 2.14
CA VAL A 18 5.31 -3.96 2.71
C VAL A 18 5.79 -4.10 4.15
N ARG A 19 5.13 -4.99 4.91
CA ARG A 19 5.46 -5.28 6.31
C ARG A 19 5.01 -6.69 6.67
N ALA A 20 5.92 -7.52 7.19
CA ALA A 20 5.62 -8.92 7.53
C ALA A 20 5.02 -9.13 8.93
N ALA A 21 4.85 -8.07 9.73
CA ALA A 21 4.39 -8.13 11.11
C ALA A 21 3.21 -7.18 11.32
N SER A 22 2.41 -7.44 12.36
CA SER A 22 1.29 -6.60 12.78
C SER A 22 1.67 -5.12 12.79
N SER A 23 0.86 -4.27 12.15
CA SER A 23 1.10 -2.83 12.09
C SER A 23 -0.15 -2.06 11.76
N VAL A 24 -0.12 -0.73 11.90
CA VAL A 24 -1.21 0.13 11.45
C VAL A 24 -0.89 0.63 10.05
N TYR A 25 -1.72 0.28 9.06
CA TYR A 25 -1.72 0.92 7.75
C TYR A 25 -2.15 2.39 7.88
N ARG A 26 -1.32 3.31 7.41
CA ARG A 26 -1.51 4.77 7.56
C ARG A 26 -1.86 5.47 6.25
N GLY A 27 -1.90 4.75 5.13
CA GLY A 27 -2.19 5.30 3.81
C GLY A 27 -1.05 5.06 2.83
N ILE A 28 -1.13 5.74 1.69
CA ILE A 28 -0.34 5.43 0.50
C ILE A 28 -0.24 6.67 -0.39
N THR A 29 0.87 6.78 -1.12
CA THR A 29 0.99 7.72 -2.24
C THR A 29 1.57 6.96 -3.41
N VAL A 30 0.88 7.02 -4.55
CA VAL A 30 1.22 6.26 -5.75
C VAL A 30 0.96 7.07 -7.00
N ARG A 31 1.69 6.72 -8.06
CA ARG A 31 1.52 7.25 -9.41
C ARG A 31 1.72 6.13 -10.43
N GLU A 32 0.91 6.11 -11.47
CA GLU A 32 1.07 5.24 -12.63
C GLU A 32 2.18 5.81 -13.54
N THR A 33 3.11 4.94 -13.98
CA THR A 33 4.31 5.35 -14.72
C THR A 33 4.51 4.62 -16.04
N GLY A 34 3.64 3.67 -16.37
CA GLY A 34 3.68 2.87 -17.58
C GLY A 34 2.82 3.43 -18.71
N ALA A 35 2.46 2.52 -19.61
CA ALA A 35 1.67 2.81 -20.80
C ALA A 35 0.19 2.43 -20.67
N GLY A 36 -0.28 2.11 -19.47
CA GLY A 36 -1.62 1.55 -19.23
C GLY A 36 -2.19 1.89 -17.86
N ALA A 37 -3.32 1.30 -17.51
CA ALA A 37 -3.87 1.42 -16.16
C ALA A 37 -3.06 0.55 -15.18
N ALA A 38 -3.01 0.97 -13.92
CA ALA A 38 -2.43 0.18 -12.84
C ALA A 38 -3.44 -0.02 -11.70
N THR A 39 -3.31 -1.13 -10.99
CA THR A 39 -4.10 -1.39 -9.77
C THR A 39 -3.19 -1.81 -8.64
N ILE A 40 -3.42 -1.23 -7.46
CA ILE A 40 -2.78 -1.63 -6.21
C ILE A 40 -3.88 -2.15 -5.27
N ARG A 41 -3.71 -3.37 -4.77
CA ARG A 41 -4.55 -3.95 -3.72
C ARG A 41 -3.70 -4.24 -2.50
N LEU A 42 -4.11 -3.73 -1.35
CA LEU A 42 -3.42 -3.98 -0.08
C LEU A 42 -4.18 -5.01 0.74
N PHE A 43 -3.48 -5.98 1.28
CA PHE A 43 -4.05 -7.07 2.06
C PHE A 43 -3.44 -7.16 3.46
N ASP A 44 -4.26 -7.54 4.43
CA ASP A 44 -3.83 -7.93 5.78
C ASP A 44 -3.24 -9.35 5.74
N HIS A 45 -2.02 -9.43 5.24
CA HIS A 45 -1.26 -10.67 5.13
C HIS A 45 0.23 -10.34 4.98
N ALA A 46 1.10 -11.27 5.40
CA ALA A 46 2.54 -11.02 5.37
C ALA A 46 3.16 -11.22 3.99
N SER A 47 2.62 -12.12 3.16
CA SER A 47 3.36 -12.63 1.98
C SER A 47 2.51 -13.03 0.77
N ALA A 48 1.21 -12.70 0.75
CA ALA A 48 0.31 -13.12 -0.33
C ALA A 48 -0.91 -12.21 -0.43
N ALA A 49 -1.50 -12.13 -1.62
CA ALA A 49 -2.78 -11.47 -1.88
C ALA A 49 -3.95 -12.29 -1.31
N SER A 50 -4.07 -12.32 0.02
CA SER A 50 -4.96 -13.17 0.80
C SER A 50 -5.45 -12.44 2.05
N GLY A 51 -6.49 -12.94 2.71
CA GLY A 51 -6.99 -12.34 3.94
C GLY A 51 -7.89 -11.13 3.70
N VAL A 52 -7.83 -10.15 4.61
CA VAL A 52 -8.69 -8.96 4.55
C VAL A 52 -8.11 -7.97 3.55
N LEU A 53 -8.92 -7.55 2.58
CA LEU A 53 -8.58 -6.45 1.69
C LEU A 53 -8.67 -5.13 2.46
N LEU A 54 -7.55 -4.42 2.58
CA LEU A 54 -7.42 -3.15 3.29
C LEU A 54 -7.73 -1.95 2.38
N GLU A 55 -7.32 -2.00 1.12
CA GLU A 55 -7.43 -0.88 0.18
C GLU A 55 -7.42 -1.40 -1.26
N THR A 56 -8.09 -0.70 -2.17
CA THR A 56 -7.94 -0.89 -3.62
C THR A 56 -7.86 0.44 -4.32
N ILE A 57 -6.79 0.64 -5.09
CA ILE A 57 -6.55 1.84 -5.86
C ILE A 57 -6.42 1.43 -7.32
N ALA A 58 -7.33 1.93 -8.14
CA ALA A 58 -7.22 1.90 -9.58
C ALA A 58 -6.69 3.26 -10.05
N LEU A 59 -5.67 3.25 -10.91
CA LEU A 59 -5.09 4.44 -11.52
C LEU A 59 -5.25 4.31 -13.03
N ALA A 60 -5.79 5.35 -13.67
CA ALA A 60 -5.66 5.55 -15.10
C ALA A 60 -4.19 5.87 -15.47
N GLN A 61 -3.89 5.82 -16.77
CA GLN A 61 -2.54 6.11 -17.26
C GLN A 61 -2.09 7.52 -16.82
N GLY A 62 -0.91 7.59 -16.18
CA GLY A 62 -0.34 8.83 -15.65
C GLY A 62 -1.03 9.41 -14.43
N GLU A 63 -2.08 8.76 -13.89
CA GLU A 63 -2.79 9.20 -12.71
C GLU A 63 -1.93 9.05 -11.45
N SER A 64 -2.17 9.92 -10.47
CA SER A 64 -1.55 9.81 -9.15
C SER A 64 -2.56 10.06 -8.05
N LEU A 65 -2.35 9.41 -6.92
CA LEU A 65 -3.24 9.46 -5.77
C LEU A 65 -2.44 9.43 -4.48
N SER A 66 -2.90 10.19 -3.49
CA SER A 66 -2.31 10.22 -2.16
C SER A 66 -3.42 10.19 -1.12
N LEU A 67 -3.43 9.14 -0.30
CA LEU A 67 -4.36 8.95 0.80
C LEU A 67 -3.59 8.81 2.12
N ALA A 68 -4.19 9.34 3.19
CA ALA A 68 -3.69 9.20 4.53
C ALA A 68 -4.86 8.91 5.48
N TYR A 69 -4.65 7.95 6.38
CA TYR A 69 -5.62 7.56 7.41
C TYR A 69 -5.10 8.02 8.78
N PRO A 70 -5.63 9.12 9.35
CA PRO A 70 -5.14 9.66 10.63
C PRO A 70 -5.23 8.65 11.77
N ALA A 71 -6.34 7.92 11.86
CA ALA A 71 -6.51 6.82 12.82
C ALA A 71 -5.74 5.56 12.38
N GLY A 72 -5.62 5.36 11.06
CA GLY A 72 -5.06 4.17 10.44
C GLY A 72 -6.03 2.98 10.45
N VAL A 73 -5.63 1.92 9.76
CA VAL A 73 -6.34 0.63 9.73
C VAL A 73 -5.41 -0.42 10.31
N TRP A 74 -5.88 -1.18 11.29
CA TRP A 74 -5.09 -2.26 11.87
C TRP A 74 -4.94 -3.41 10.89
N ALA A 75 -3.71 -3.89 10.71
CA ALA A 75 -3.39 -5.09 9.94
C ALA A 75 -2.69 -6.10 10.87
N GLU A 76 -3.39 -7.17 11.21
CA GLU A 76 -2.98 -8.17 12.20
C GLU A 76 -1.80 -9.01 11.70
N ASN A 77 -1.86 -9.43 10.44
CA ASN A 77 -0.94 -10.38 9.82
C ASN A 77 0.11 -9.70 8.93
N GLY A 78 0.18 -8.37 8.95
CA GLY A 78 1.09 -7.58 8.12
C GLY A 78 0.40 -6.94 6.93
N ILE A 79 1.19 -6.37 6.02
CA ILE A 79 0.69 -5.64 4.85
C ILE A 79 1.40 -6.19 3.62
N TYR A 80 0.61 -6.75 2.70
CA TYR A 80 1.05 -7.22 1.39
C TYR A 80 0.43 -6.34 0.31
N ALA A 81 1.25 -5.93 -0.66
CA ALA A 81 0.80 -5.21 -1.84
C ALA A 81 0.77 -6.16 -3.04
N ASP A 82 -0.40 -6.26 -3.66
CA ASP A 82 -0.61 -6.89 -4.95
C ASP A 82 -0.75 -5.77 -6.00
N ILE A 83 0.09 -5.80 -7.02
CA ILE A 83 0.28 -4.69 -7.96
C ILE A 83 0.19 -5.23 -9.38
N THR A 84 -0.72 -4.66 -10.15
CA THR A 84 -0.77 -4.82 -11.60
C THR A 84 -0.45 -3.51 -12.29
N GLY A 85 0.29 -3.56 -13.40
CA GLY A 85 0.78 -2.38 -14.10
C GLY A 85 2.06 -1.80 -13.50
N SER A 86 2.46 -0.60 -13.93
CA SER A 86 3.69 0.05 -13.50
C SER A 86 3.37 1.25 -12.62
N VAL A 87 3.91 1.25 -11.40
CA VAL A 87 3.67 2.32 -10.42
C VAL A 87 4.95 2.70 -9.70
N GLU A 88 5.04 3.96 -9.30
CA GLU A 88 6.00 4.46 -8.32
C GLU A 88 5.26 4.99 -7.09
N GLY A 89 5.92 5.03 -5.93
CA GLY A 89 5.32 5.58 -4.72
C GLY A 89 5.73 4.85 -3.44
N SER A 90 4.90 4.97 -2.40
CA SER A 90 5.14 4.30 -1.12
C SER A 90 3.87 4.03 -0.33
N VAL A 91 3.89 2.94 0.44
CA VAL A 91 2.90 2.63 1.48
C VAL A 91 3.44 3.08 2.83
N ARG A 92 2.56 3.69 3.64
CA ARG A 92 2.87 4.22 4.97
C ARG A 92 2.28 3.31 6.05
N TYR A 93 3.08 2.99 7.06
CA TYR A 93 2.62 2.22 8.23
C TYR A 93 3.29 2.74 9.51
N GLY A 94 2.72 2.41 10.68
CA GLY A 94 3.26 2.81 11.98
C GLY A 94 2.73 1.99 13.13
#